data_AF-A0A951VRW2-F1
#
_entry.id   AF-A0A951VRW2-F1
#
_cell.length_a   1.000
_cell.length_b   1.000
_cell.length_c   1.000
_cell.angle_alpha   90.00
_cell.angle_beta   90.00
_cell.angle_gamma   90.00
#
_symmetry.space_group_name_H-M   'P 1'
#
loop_
_entity.id
_entity.type
_entity.pdbx_description
1 polymer ?
#
loop_
_entity_poly.entity_id
_entity_poly.type
_entity_poly.pdbx_seq_one_letter_code
_entity_poly.pdbx_strand_id
1 'polypeptide(L)'
;MFDLGWGELLLIGVVALIVVGPKDLPRLFREVGRFTGKARAMARDFSRAMNAAADEAGVKDIDRTLRAATNPMRTATNAMRDAVNLKDTLKTGPKAAAAAAATATATAAAAEPPPDEAAADSGIAAEAEAAGAAAPAADEDSKE
;
A
#
# COMPACT_ATOMS: atom_id res chain seq x y z
N MET A 1 -11.91 -13.34 29.11
CA MET A 1 -11.30 -14.02 30.27
C MET A 1 -9.95 -14.64 29.91
N PHE A 2 -9.13 -13.91 29.14
CA PHE A 2 -7.73 -14.26 28.88
C PHE A 2 -6.91 -13.18 29.57
N ASP A 3 -6.45 -13.48 30.77
CA ASP A 3 -5.55 -12.59 31.51
C ASP A 3 -4.15 -12.77 30.90
N LEU A 4 -3.94 -12.17 29.72
CA LEU A 4 -2.64 -12.08 29.05
C LEU A 4 -1.77 -11.04 29.79
N GLY A 5 -1.48 -11.33 31.05
CA GLY A 5 -0.61 -10.57 31.90
C GLY A 5 0.82 -11.11 31.89
N TRP A 6 1.71 -10.41 32.59
CA TRP A 6 3.10 -10.83 32.75
C TRP A 6 3.22 -12.21 33.45
N GLY A 7 2.32 -12.53 34.38
CA GLY A 7 2.31 -13.82 35.08
C GLY A 7 2.01 -15.00 34.16
N GLU A 8 1.00 -14.87 33.29
CA GLU A 8 0.60 -15.90 32.35
C GLU A 8 1.70 -16.17 31.31
N LEU A 9 2.34 -15.09 30.82
CA LEU A 9 3.47 -15.21 29.88
C LEU A 9 4.66 -15.96 30.50
N LEU A 10 4.90 -15.75 31.80
CA LEU A 10 5.95 -16.43 32.55
C LEU A 10 5.60 -17.92 32.76
N LEU A 11 4.34 -18.22 33.08
CA LEU A 11 3.84 -19.61 33.18
C LEU A 11 4.01 -20.37 31.85
N ILE A 12 3.59 -19.77 30.74
CA ILE A 12 3.76 -20.34 29.39
C ILE A 12 5.25 -20.52 29.09
N GLY A 13 6.10 -19.56 29.46
CA GLY A 13 7.56 -19.66 29.33
C GLY A 13 8.13 -20.87 30.08
N VAL A 14 7.72 -21.08 31.33
CA VAL A 14 8.15 -22.25 32.12
C VAL A 14 7.68 -23.56 31.51
N VAL A 15 6.41 -23.65 31.12
CA VAL A 15 5.87 -24.84 30.45
C VAL A 15 6.62 -25.13 29.14
N ALA A 16 6.88 -24.10 28.34
CA ALA A 16 7.64 -24.23 27.10
C ALA A 16 9.09 -24.70 27.36
N LEU A 17 9.75 -24.22 28.43
CA LEU A 17 11.07 -24.69 28.83
C LEU A 17 11.09 -26.16 29.23
N ILE A 18 10.03 -26.66 29.87
CA ILE A 18 9.93 -28.08 30.27
C ILE A 18 9.67 -28.98 29.06
N VAL A 19 8.73 -28.59 28.20
CA VAL A 19 8.28 -29.41 27.06
C VAL A 19 9.32 -29.42 25.93
N VAL A 20 9.83 -28.24 25.56
CA VAL A 20 10.78 -28.09 24.45
C VAL A 20 12.22 -28.23 24.92
N GLY A 21 12.51 -27.81 26.16
CA GLY A 21 13.86 -27.78 26.71
C GLY A 21 14.49 -26.38 26.67
N PRO A 22 15.30 -26.02 27.70
CA PRO A 22 15.90 -24.69 27.82
C PRO A 22 16.94 -24.36 26.75
N LYS A 23 17.51 -25.37 26.08
CA LYS A 23 18.52 -25.20 25.03
C LYS A 23 17.92 -25.08 23.63
N ASP A 24 16.69 -25.57 23.45
CA ASP A 24 16.06 -25.68 22.13
C ASP A 24 15.13 -24.50 21.84
N LEU A 25 14.47 -23.92 22.85
CA LEU A 25 13.75 -22.64 22.73
C LEU A 25 14.59 -21.52 22.06
N PRO A 26 15.83 -21.21 22.52
CA PRO A 26 16.63 -20.17 21.89
C PRO A 26 17.07 -20.54 20.46
N ARG A 27 17.23 -21.82 20.14
CA ARG A 27 17.50 -22.27 18.75
C ARG A 27 16.27 -22.03 17.87
N LEU A 28 15.09 -22.39 18.35
CA LEU A 28 13.83 -22.21 17.64
C LEU A 28 13.54 -20.72 17.38
N PHE A 29 13.73 -19.84 18.37
CA PHE A 29 13.60 -18.39 18.17
C PHE A 29 14.58 -17.85 17.13
N ARG A 30 15.81 -18.39 17.06
CA ARG A 30 16.79 -17.99 16.03
C ARG A 30 16.36 -18.46 14.64
N GLU A 31 15.73 -19.62 14.52
CA GLU A 31 15.20 -20.13 13.25
C GLU A 31 13.99 -19.32 12.77
N VAL A 32 12.98 -19.18 13.63
CA VAL A 32 11.79 -18.35 13.36
C VAL A 32 12.21 -16.91 13.09
N GLY A 33 13.12 -16.35 13.87
CA GLY A 33 13.63 -14.99 13.70
C GLY A 33 14.31 -14.78 12.35
N ARG A 34 15.10 -15.74 11.87
CA ARG A 34 15.72 -15.67 10.53
C ARG A 34 14.68 -15.72 9.42
N PHE A 35 13.67 -16.57 9.55
CA PHE A 35 12.58 -16.66 8.58
C PHE A 35 11.77 -15.37 8.54
N THR A 36 11.30 -14.89 9.69
CA THR A 36 10.57 -13.63 9.82
C THR A 36 11.40 -12.43 9.35
N GLY A 37 12.71 -12.43 9.61
CA GLY A 37 13.62 -11.40 9.13
C GLY A 37 13.71 -11.35 7.61
N LYS A 38 13.81 -12.52 6.95
CA LYS A 38 13.78 -12.63 5.48
C LYS A 38 12.43 -12.20 4.91
N ALA A 39 11.33 -12.68 5.48
CA ALA A 39 9.99 -12.28 5.08
C ALA A 39 9.78 -10.76 5.21
N ARG A 40 10.29 -10.13 6.28
CA ARG A 40 10.24 -8.68 6.48
C ARG A 40 11.16 -7.92 5.52
N ALA A 41 12.29 -8.49 5.12
CA ALA A 41 13.13 -7.92 4.06
C ALA A 41 12.38 -7.93 2.73
N MET A 42 11.84 -9.09 2.32
CA MET A 42 11.03 -9.23 1.10
C MET A 42 9.82 -8.30 1.10
N ALA A 43 9.11 -8.18 2.23
CA ALA A 43 8.00 -7.24 2.37
C ALA A 43 8.43 -5.79 2.17
N ARG A 44 9.61 -5.40 2.67
CA ARG A 44 10.14 -4.05 2.44
C ARG A 44 10.47 -3.80 0.98
N ASP A 45 11.05 -4.79 0.30
CA ASP A 45 11.39 -4.67 -1.12
C ASP A 45 10.12 -4.62 -1.98
N PHE A 46 9.11 -5.43 -1.66
CA PHE A 46 7.79 -5.37 -2.27
C PHE A 46 7.11 -4.02 -2.01
N SER A 47 7.13 -3.51 -0.78
CA SER A 47 6.58 -2.18 -0.49
C SER A 47 7.29 -1.09 -1.28
N ARG A 48 8.62 -1.16 -1.44
CA ARG A 48 9.37 -0.19 -2.27
C ARG A 48 8.97 -0.29 -3.74
N ALA A 49 8.92 -1.49 -4.30
CA ALA A 49 8.52 -1.73 -5.68
C ALA A 49 7.07 -1.32 -5.95
N MET A 50 6.16 -1.66 -5.04
CA MET A 50 4.75 -1.25 -5.11
C MET A 50 4.59 0.26 -4.98
N ASN A 51 5.33 0.93 -4.09
CA ASN A 51 5.27 2.40 -4.00
C ASN A 51 5.78 3.06 -5.29
N ALA A 52 6.88 2.55 -5.86
CA ALA A 52 7.39 3.05 -7.14
C ALA A 52 6.39 2.82 -8.28
N ALA A 53 5.81 1.62 -8.37
CA ALA A 53 4.78 1.30 -9.35
C ALA A 53 3.48 2.08 -9.11
N ALA A 54 3.12 2.35 -7.85
CA ALA A 54 1.93 3.11 -7.47
C ALA A 54 2.05 4.60 -7.82
N ASP A 55 3.25 5.16 -7.67
CA ASP A 55 3.56 6.52 -8.07
C ASP A 55 3.52 6.68 -9.60
N GLU A 56 3.92 5.66 -10.36
CA GLU A 56 3.88 5.63 -11.83
C GLU A 56 2.47 5.31 -12.37
N ALA A 57 1.74 4.39 -11.74
CA ALA A 57 0.45 3.87 -12.20
C ALA A 57 -0.78 4.53 -11.55
N GLY A 58 -0.62 5.61 -10.78
CA GLY A 58 -1.76 6.36 -10.20
C GLY A 58 -2.51 5.64 -9.07
N VAL A 59 -1.90 4.63 -8.45
CA VAL A 59 -2.53 3.79 -7.40
C VAL A 59 -2.82 4.58 -6.11
N LYS A 60 -2.34 5.82 -5.98
CA LYS A 60 -2.74 6.77 -4.92
C LYS A 60 -4.26 6.90 -4.78
N ASP A 61 -5.01 6.78 -5.87
CA ASP A 61 -6.47 6.86 -5.83
C ASP A 61 -7.09 5.60 -5.18
N ILE A 62 -6.55 4.42 -5.50
CA ILE A 62 -6.94 3.14 -4.88
C ILE A 62 -6.67 3.18 -3.38
N ASP A 63 -5.47 3.63 -2.98
CA ASP A 63 -5.06 3.76 -1.58
C ASP A 63 -5.97 4.72 -0.79
N ARG A 64 -6.41 5.81 -1.44
CA ARG A 64 -7.34 6.79 -0.86
C ARG A 64 -8.74 6.19 -0.68
N THR A 65 -9.25 5.41 -1.64
CA THR A 65 -10.52 4.68 -1.49
C THR A 65 -10.46 3.57 -0.44
N LEU A 66 -9.38 2.78 -0.36
CA LEU A 66 -9.22 1.76 0.67
C LEU A 66 -9.15 2.38 2.07
N ARG A 67 -8.44 3.51 2.23
CA ARG A 67 -8.41 4.25 3.50
C ARG A 67 -9.77 4.83 3.87
N ALA A 68 -10.52 5.35 2.89
CA ALA A 68 -11.87 5.84 3.14
C ALA A 68 -12.82 4.72 3.58
N ALA A 69 -12.70 3.53 2.98
CA ALA A 69 -13.49 2.35 3.31
C ALA A 69 -13.12 1.72 4.67
N THR A 70 -11.83 1.68 5.01
CA THR A 70 -11.34 1.06 6.26
C THR A 70 -11.45 1.98 7.48
N ASN A 71 -11.62 3.28 7.30
CA ASN A 71 -11.79 4.21 8.42
C ASN A 71 -12.86 5.29 8.17
N PRO A 72 -14.15 4.90 8.03
CA PRO A 72 -15.23 5.82 7.68
C PRO A 72 -15.41 6.94 8.69
N MET A 73 -15.12 6.67 9.97
CA MET A 73 -15.28 7.64 11.04
C MET A 73 -14.28 8.79 10.92
N ARG A 74 -13.04 8.49 10.48
CA ARG A 74 -11.98 9.49 10.28
C ARG A 74 -12.24 10.35 9.03
N THR A 75 -12.78 9.73 7.97
CA THR A 75 -13.24 10.45 6.78
C THR A 75 -14.40 11.40 7.11
N ALA A 76 -15.38 10.93 7.89
CA ALA A 76 -16.51 11.76 8.34
C ALA A 76 -16.06 12.91 9.26
N THR A 77 -15.11 12.69 10.17
CA THR A 77 -14.59 13.77 11.03
C THR A 77 -13.79 14.81 10.25
N ASN A 78 -13.06 14.40 9.21
CA ASN A 78 -12.33 15.34 8.36
C ASN A 78 -13.31 16.17 7.51
N ALA A 79 -14.32 15.56 6.89
CA ALA A 79 -15.34 16.28 6.13
C ALA A 79 -16.13 17.27 7.02
N MET A 80 -16.44 16.89 8.26
CA MET A 80 -17.05 17.80 9.24
C MET A 80 -16.12 18.97 9.62
N ARG A 81 -14.83 18.70 9.84
CA ARG A 81 -13.83 19.76 10.12
C ARG A 81 -13.68 20.72 8.94
N ASP A 82 -13.63 20.21 7.72
CA ASP A 82 -13.51 21.05 6.52
C ASP A 82 -14.75 21.93 6.33
N ALA A 83 -15.95 21.37 6.57
CA ALA A 83 -17.21 22.13 6.51
C ALA A 83 -17.28 23.22 7.58
N VAL A 84 -16.77 22.96 8.80
CA VAL A 84 -16.70 23.96 9.88
C VAL A 84 -15.69 25.05 9.52
N ASN A 85 -14.49 24.70 9.06
CA ASN A 85 -13.47 25.67 8.66
C ASN A 85 -13.92 26.55 7.47
N LEU A 86 -14.57 25.98 6.46
CA LEU A 86 -15.12 26.76 5.34
C LEU A 86 -16.21 27.72 5.81
N LYS A 87 -17.04 27.28 6.75
CA LYS A 87 -18.08 28.12 7.34
C LYS A 87 -17.45 29.23 8.18
N ASP A 88 -16.36 28.96 8.89
CA ASP A 88 -15.59 29.95 9.65
C ASP A 88 -14.88 30.94 8.74
N THR A 89 -14.26 30.52 7.62
CA THR A 89 -13.62 31.44 6.66
C THR A 89 -14.63 32.31 5.92
N LEU A 90 -15.82 31.78 5.62
CA LEU A 90 -16.93 32.57 5.09
C LEU A 90 -17.52 33.53 6.15
N LYS A 91 -17.44 33.19 7.44
CA LYS A 91 -17.87 34.05 8.56
C LYS A 91 -16.81 35.07 8.98
N THR A 92 -15.53 34.76 8.78
CA THR A 92 -14.38 35.66 8.94
C THR A 92 -13.97 36.28 7.60
N GLY A 93 -14.94 36.90 6.94
CA GLY A 93 -14.71 38.10 6.14
C GLY A 93 -14.52 37.90 4.63
N PRO A 94 -15.30 38.62 3.80
CA PRO A 94 -14.90 38.97 2.45
C PRO A 94 -13.80 40.06 2.55
N LYS A 95 -12.58 39.71 2.96
CA LYS A 95 -11.40 40.60 2.87
C LYS A 95 -10.22 39.96 2.11
N ALA A 96 -10.42 38.78 1.53
CA ALA A 96 -9.45 38.15 0.61
C ALA A 96 -9.97 38.01 -0.84
N ALA A 97 -11.23 38.39 -1.11
CA ALA A 97 -11.79 38.40 -2.48
C ALA A 97 -11.44 39.68 -3.26
N ALA A 98 -10.95 40.73 -2.61
CA ALA A 98 -10.60 41.99 -3.25
C ALA A 98 -9.20 42.01 -3.91
N ALA A 99 -8.34 41.02 -3.64
CA ALA A 99 -6.98 40.97 -4.19
C ALA A 99 -6.83 40.06 -5.42
N ALA A 100 -7.75 39.11 -5.65
CA ALA A 100 -7.68 38.20 -6.79
C ALA A 100 -8.42 38.71 -8.05
N ALA A 101 -9.27 39.73 -7.92
CA ALA A 101 -10.02 40.31 -9.04
C ALA A 101 -9.18 41.22 -9.96
N ALA A 102 -7.92 41.51 -9.63
CA ALA A 102 -7.04 42.38 -10.42
C ALA A 102 -6.15 41.65 -11.43
N THR A 103 -6.15 40.31 -11.48
CA THR A 103 -5.26 39.53 -12.38
C THR A 103 -6.02 38.80 -13.49
N ALA A 104 -7.35 38.83 -13.50
CA ALA A 104 -8.17 38.09 -14.48
C ALA A 104 -8.52 38.85 -15.77
N THR A 105 -8.12 40.12 -15.94
CA THR A 105 -8.49 40.92 -17.13
C THR A 105 -7.50 40.83 -18.30
N ALA A 106 -6.48 39.95 -18.24
CA ALA A 106 -5.45 39.86 -19.28
C ALA A 106 -5.48 38.56 -20.14
N THR A 107 -6.52 37.71 -20.01
CA THR A 107 -6.63 36.48 -20.82
C THR A 107 -8.06 36.32 -21.35
N ALA A 108 -8.49 37.27 -22.18
CA ALA A 108 -9.77 37.20 -22.89
C ALA A 108 -9.66 37.78 -24.32
N ALA A 109 -8.61 37.39 -25.04
CA ALA A 109 -8.47 37.68 -26.45
C ALA A 109 -7.65 36.59 -27.14
N ALA A 110 -8.35 35.56 -27.64
CA ALA A 110 -8.00 34.67 -28.77
C ALA A 110 -8.45 33.22 -28.48
N ALA A 111 -9.76 32.99 -28.59
CA ALA A 111 -10.28 31.71 -29.01
C ALA A 111 -10.85 31.92 -30.42
N GLU A 112 -10.40 31.13 -31.40
CA GLU A 112 -11.27 30.19 -32.14
C GLU A 112 -10.47 29.34 -33.17
N PRO A 113 -11.01 28.15 -33.55
CA PRO A 113 -10.28 26.92 -33.88
C PRO A 113 -10.12 26.66 -35.39
N PRO A 114 -9.55 25.51 -35.82
CA PRO A 114 -10.41 24.46 -36.42
C PRO A 114 -9.81 23.01 -36.26
N PRO A 115 -10.21 21.97 -37.03
CA PRO A 115 -11.22 20.97 -36.66
C PRO A 115 -10.73 19.51 -36.69
N ASP A 116 -11.62 18.58 -36.30
CA ASP A 116 -11.72 17.16 -36.66
C ASP A 116 -10.45 16.32 -36.88
N GLU A 117 -10.27 15.28 -36.06
CA GLU A 117 -10.27 13.91 -36.60
C GLU A 117 -10.47 12.87 -35.50
N ALA A 118 -11.46 12.02 -35.75
CA ALA A 118 -11.80 10.85 -34.98
C ALA A 118 -10.90 9.66 -35.34
N ALA A 119 -11.00 8.65 -34.47
CA ALA A 119 -10.85 7.22 -34.76
C ALA A 119 -9.49 6.55 -34.45
N ALA A 120 -9.60 5.67 -33.45
CA ALA A 120 -9.18 4.27 -33.46
C ALA A 120 -7.68 3.94 -33.47
N ASP A 121 -7.24 3.20 -32.44
CA ASP A 121 -6.91 1.80 -32.69
C ASP A 121 -7.03 0.93 -31.41
N SER A 122 -7.93 -0.04 -31.52
CA SER A 122 -7.85 -1.41 -30.99
C SER A 122 -6.41 -1.95 -30.83
N GLY A 123 -6.07 -2.74 -29.82
CA GLY A 123 -6.54 -4.11 -29.66
C GLY A 123 -5.52 -5.11 -30.22
N ILE A 124 -4.70 -5.69 -29.33
CA ILE A 124 -3.99 -6.96 -29.56
C ILE A 124 -3.96 -7.63 -28.17
N ALA A 125 -4.90 -8.53 -27.85
CA ALA A 125 -4.81 -9.97 -28.08
C ALA A 125 -3.45 -10.51 -27.59
N ALA A 126 -3.39 -11.07 -26.39
CA ALA A 126 -3.66 -12.49 -26.14
C ALA A 126 -2.66 -13.38 -26.89
N GLU A 127 -1.64 -13.88 -26.19
CA GLU A 127 -1.14 -15.22 -26.45
C GLU A 127 -0.65 -15.85 -25.16
N ALA A 128 -1.44 -16.81 -24.70
CA ALA A 128 -1.05 -17.83 -23.77
C ALA A 128 -0.33 -18.92 -24.57
N GLU A 129 0.83 -19.35 -24.11
CA GLU A 129 1.36 -20.66 -24.47
C GLU A 129 1.88 -21.34 -23.21
N ALA A 130 1.17 -22.41 -22.86
CA ALA A 130 1.49 -23.37 -21.84
C ALA A 130 1.82 -24.69 -22.56
N ALA A 131 3.08 -25.14 -22.49
CA ALA A 131 3.52 -26.52 -22.73
C ALA A 131 5.03 -26.58 -22.46
N GLY A 132 5.65 -27.60 -21.88
CA GLY A 132 5.24 -28.86 -21.25
C GLY A 132 6.27 -29.18 -20.15
N ALA A 133 5.91 -29.92 -19.12
CA ALA A 133 5.97 -31.39 -19.05
C ALA A 133 7.40 -31.96 -18.87
N ALA A 134 7.48 -32.89 -17.89
CA ALA A 134 8.52 -33.91 -17.65
C ALA A 134 9.72 -33.56 -16.73
N ALA A 135 9.48 -33.78 -15.44
CA ALA A 135 10.14 -34.70 -14.49
C ALA A 135 11.52 -35.35 -14.83
N PRO A 136 12.28 -35.80 -13.80
CA PRO A 136 13.74 -35.80 -13.72
C PRO A 136 14.38 -37.13 -14.13
N ALA A 137 15.68 -37.09 -14.45
CA ALA A 137 16.54 -38.28 -14.49
C ALA A 137 17.84 -38.00 -13.73
N ALA A 138 18.08 -38.84 -12.73
CA ALA A 138 19.37 -39.05 -12.10
C ALA A 138 20.14 -40.09 -12.91
N ASP A 139 21.44 -39.87 -13.09
CA ASP A 139 22.47 -40.87 -13.39
C ASP A 139 23.80 -40.23 -12.94
N GLU A 140 24.42 -40.77 -11.88
CA GLU A 140 25.52 -41.76 -11.92
C GLU A 140 26.84 -41.13 -12.38
N ASP A 141 27.77 -40.93 -11.45
CA ASP A 141 28.92 -41.83 -11.22
C ASP A 141 29.92 -41.81 -12.39
N SER A 142 31.02 -41.07 -12.20
CA SER A 142 32.31 -41.29 -12.89
C SER A 142 33.41 -40.43 -12.26
N LYS A 143 34.11 -41.04 -11.30
CA LYS A 143 35.58 -41.21 -11.24
C LYS A 143 36.47 -40.24 -12.05
N GLU A 144 37.21 -39.38 -11.35
CA GLU A 144 38.69 -39.27 -11.36
C GLU A 144 39.19 -38.48 -10.14
#